data_AF-A0A533Y4T3-F1
#
_entry.id   AF-A0A533Y4T3-F1
#
_cell.length_a   1.000
_cell.length_b   1.000
_cell.length_c   1.000
_cell.angle_alpha   90.00
_cell.angle_beta   90.00
_cell.angle_gamma   90.00
#
_symmetry.space_group_name_H-M   'P 1'
#
loop_
_entity.id
_entity.type
_entity.pdbx_description
1 polymer ?
#
loop_
_entity_poly.entity_id
_entity_poly.type
_entity_poly.pdbx_seq_one_letter_code
_entity_poly.pdbx_strand_id
1 'polypeptide(L)'
;RLMVRCKYNPAYPYAVTMMKHAPFVSTPKSVKGHEMRPDGRAIAADTGYQSNFRYGAQQSLTRSWLMPMHQLDSLPSKKKHVFALKFGFEVDNHAVNTTPKSTIIRIQKAEDGGIGARGPWEPVRTGFTPAQENEWMLKWLKGESIKIKV
;
A
#
# COMPACT_ATOMS: atom_id res chain seq x y z
N ARG A 1 9.11 -9.36 5.95
CA ARG A 1 7.63 -9.53 6.01
C ARG A 1 6.98 -8.17 6.21
N LEU A 2 5.80 -7.94 5.61
CA LEU A 2 4.99 -6.73 5.78
C LEU A 2 3.68 -7.10 6.48
N MET A 3 3.26 -6.30 7.46
CA MET A 3 1.99 -6.47 8.16
C MET A 3 1.10 -5.26 7.95
N VAL A 4 -0.09 -5.48 7.39
CA VAL A 4 -1.04 -4.41 7.02
C VAL A 4 -2.47 -4.85 7.30
N ARG A 5 -3.36 -3.89 7.59
CA ARG A 5 -4.79 -4.14 7.66
C ARG A 5 -5.37 -4.33 6.26
N CYS A 6 -6.09 -5.43 6.06
CA CYS A 6 -6.79 -5.69 4.82
C CYS A 6 -8.12 -4.91 4.77
N LYS A 7 -8.45 -4.39 3.60
CA LYS A 7 -9.79 -3.84 3.29
C LYS A 7 -10.36 -4.63 2.13
N TYR A 8 -11.54 -5.22 2.33
CA TYR A 8 -12.27 -5.85 1.24
C TYR A 8 -12.77 -4.78 0.27
N ASN A 9 -12.60 -5.04 -1.02
CA ASN A 9 -13.13 -4.20 -2.08
C ASN A 9 -13.60 -5.08 -3.25
N PRO A 10 -14.93 -5.20 -3.49
CA PRO A 10 -15.48 -6.07 -4.50
C PRO A 10 -15.13 -5.65 -5.95
N ALA A 11 -14.60 -4.44 -6.16
CA ALA A 11 -14.18 -3.98 -7.48
C ALA A 11 -12.83 -4.58 -7.94
N TYR A 12 -12.09 -5.27 -7.06
CA TYR A 12 -10.79 -5.85 -7.42
C TYR A 12 -10.94 -7.27 -8.01
N PRO A 13 -10.17 -7.61 -9.06
CA PRO A 13 -10.07 -8.98 -9.53
C PRO A 13 -9.56 -9.93 -8.44
N TYR A 14 -10.06 -11.17 -8.41
CA TYR A 14 -9.80 -12.14 -7.35
C TYR A 14 -8.31 -12.37 -7.02
N ALA A 15 -7.46 -12.48 -8.06
CA ALA A 15 -6.03 -12.77 -7.91
C ALA A 15 -5.15 -11.52 -7.80
N VAL A 16 -5.75 -10.33 -7.68
CA VAL A 16 -5.05 -9.04 -7.66
C VAL A 16 -5.33 -8.32 -6.36
N THR A 17 -4.27 -7.85 -5.72
CA THR A 17 -4.36 -6.96 -4.57
C THR A 17 -3.70 -5.62 -4.89
N MET A 18 -4.15 -4.56 -4.23
CA MET A 18 -3.50 -3.26 -4.29
C MET A 18 -3.15 -2.80 -2.88
N MET A 19 -1.91 -2.36 -2.73
CA MET A 19 -1.48 -1.56 -1.59
C MET A 19 -1.21 -0.14 -2.06
N LYS A 20 -1.89 0.84 -1.46
CA LYS A 20 -1.52 2.24 -1.65
C LYS A 20 -0.13 2.46 -1.06
N HIS A 21 0.72 3.21 -1.78
CA HIS A 21 2.05 3.56 -1.29
C HIS A 21 1.92 4.46 -0.06
N ALA A 22 2.48 4.02 1.07
CA ALA A 22 2.37 4.73 2.33
C ALA A 22 3.69 5.44 2.66
N PRO A 23 3.63 6.66 3.22
CA PRO A 23 4.83 7.45 3.49
C PRO A 23 5.60 6.98 4.74
N PHE A 24 4.91 6.53 5.79
CA PHE A 24 5.55 6.19 7.07
C PHE A 24 5.79 4.68 7.21
N VAL A 25 6.96 4.23 6.79
CA VAL A 25 7.40 2.83 6.79
C VAL A 25 7.86 2.35 8.17
N SER A 26 7.92 1.03 8.42
CA SER A 26 8.47 0.55 9.69
C SER A 26 9.99 0.74 9.74
N THR A 27 10.49 1.14 10.91
CA THR A 27 11.91 1.20 11.25
C THR A 27 12.21 0.22 12.38
N PRO A 28 13.48 -0.18 12.62
CA PRO A 28 13.82 -1.03 13.75
C PRO A 28 13.29 -0.49 15.10
N LYS A 29 13.29 0.84 15.26
CA LYS A 29 12.79 1.49 16.48
C LYS A 29 11.26 1.45 16.59
N SER A 30 10.52 1.64 15.49
CA SER A 30 9.05 1.52 15.52
C SER A 30 8.61 0.06 15.68
N VAL A 31 9.37 -0.89 15.13
CA VAL A 31 9.19 -2.34 15.35
C VAL A 31 9.35 -2.65 16.83
N LYS A 32 10.49 -2.30 17.44
CA LYS A 32 10.71 -2.44 18.89
C LYS A 32 9.59 -1.78 19.70
N GLY A 33 9.11 -0.62 19.26
CA GLY A 33 7.99 0.09 19.86
C GLY A 33 6.75 -0.79 20.00
N HIS A 34 6.21 -1.33 18.90
CA HIS A 34 4.97 -2.10 18.99
C HIS A 34 5.14 -3.48 19.65
N GLU A 35 6.34 -4.07 19.63
CA GLU A 35 6.61 -5.37 20.27
C GLU A 35 6.69 -5.27 21.80
N MET A 36 7.23 -4.16 22.31
CA MET A 36 7.49 -3.98 23.74
C MET A 36 6.41 -3.18 24.46
N ARG A 37 5.68 -2.32 23.74
CA ARG A 37 4.66 -1.46 24.36
C ARG A 37 3.36 -2.23 24.60
N PRO A 38 2.73 -2.06 25.77
CA PRO A 38 1.41 -2.66 26.04
C PRO A 38 0.30 -2.22 25.08
N ASP A 39 0.42 -1.01 24.50
CA ASP A 39 -0.57 -0.46 23.57
C ASP A 39 -0.39 -0.93 22.11
N GLY A 40 0.68 -1.67 21.82
CA GLY A 40 0.98 -2.19 20.49
C GLY A 40 1.20 -1.12 19.42
N ARG A 41 1.48 0.15 19.79
CA ARG A 41 1.71 1.23 18.83
C ARG A 41 3.12 1.16 18.25
N ALA A 42 3.22 1.26 16.92
CA ALA A 42 4.50 1.29 16.21
C ALA A 42 5.16 2.68 16.28
N ILE A 43 5.59 3.07 17.48
CA ILE A 43 6.22 4.37 17.76
C ILE A 43 7.65 4.18 18.25
N ALA A 44 8.58 4.93 17.68
CA ALA A 44 9.93 5.04 18.19
C ALA A 44 9.94 5.92 19.46
N ALA A 45 10.38 5.37 20.59
CA ALA A 45 10.29 6.03 21.89
C ALA A 45 11.15 7.30 22.02
N ASP A 46 12.26 7.37 21.28
CA ASP A 46 13.24 8.44 21.32
C ASP A 46 12.89 9.61 20.39
N THR A 47 12.31 9.34 19.22
CA THR A 47 12.00 10.37 18.22
C THR A 47 10.51 10.70 18.10
N GLY A 48 9.63 9.88 18.69
CA GLY A 48 8.19 9.99 18.49
C GLY A 48 7.70 9.57 17.10
N TYR A 49 8.59 9.08 16.22
CA TYR A 49 8.23 8.63 14.88
C TYR A 49 7.18 7.51 14.94
N GLN A 50 6.02 7.74 14.31
CA GLN A 50 4.95 6.76 14.21
C GLN A 50 4.92 6.15 12.81
N SER A 51 5.09 4.83 12.75
CA SER A 51 4.93 4.08 11.51
C SER A 51 3.47 3.77 11.23
N ASN A 52 3.11 3.72 9.94
CA ASN A 52 1.82 3.18 9.50
C ASN A 52 1.77 1.64 9.62
N PHE A 53 2.92 0.99 9.71
CA PHE A 53 3.04 -0.47 9.74
C PHE A 53 3.73 -0.94 11.01
N ARG A 54 3.31 -2.12 11.50
CA ARG A 54 4.03 -2.81 12.58
C ARG A 54 5.27 -3.54 12.08
N TYR A 55 5.26 -4.01 10.83
CA TYR A 55 6.42 -4.62 10.19
C TYR A 55 6.53 -4.20 8.73
N GLY A 56 7.75 -3.90 8.29
CA GLY A 56 8.11 -3.70 6.89
C GLY A 56 7.47 -2.48 6.22
N ALA A 57 7.43 -2.55 4.89
CA ALA A 57 6.81 -1.60 3.98
C ALA A 57 6.36 -2.32 2.70
N GLN A 58 5.65 -1.63 1.82
CA GLN A 58 5.33 -2.10 0.47
C GLN A 58 6.57 -2.63 -0.25
N GLN A 59 7.69 -1.89 -0.15
CA GLN A 59 8.97 -2.22 -0.78
C GLN A 59 9.62 -3.46 -0.16
N SER A 60 9.25 -3.86 1.05
CA SER A 60 9.76 -5.09 1.68
C SER A 60 9.28 -6.36 0.97
N LEU A 61 8.26 -6.26 0.11
CA LEU A 61 7.75 -7.37 -0.69
C LEU A 61 8.33 -7.39 -2.10
N THR A 62 8.89 -6.27 -2.56
CA THR A 62 9.39 -6.14 -3.92
C THR A 62 10.86 -6.49 -3.99
N ARG A 63 11.28 -7.09 -5.10
CA ARG A 63 12.70 -7.26 -5.43
C ARG A 63 12.96 -6.62 -6.79
N SER A 64 14.04 -5.85 -6.86
CA SER A 64 14.45 -5.24 -8.13
C SER A 64 14.85 -6.31 -9.12
N TRP A 65 14.28 -6.23 -10.32
CA TRP A 65 14.74 -6.94 -11.51
C TRP A 65 15.38 -5.93 -12.45
N LEU A 66 16.68 -6.09 -12.72
CA LEU A 66 17.43 -5.20 -13.58
C LEU A 66 17.32 -5.72 -15.01
N MET A 67 16.40 -5.14 -15.79
CA MET A 67 16.19 -5.58 -17.16
C MET A 67 17.46 -5.36 -18.00
N PRO A 68 18.01 -6.40 -18.66
CA PRO A 68 19.23 -6.27 -19.45
C PRO A 68 19.11 -5.25 -20.59
N MET A 69 17.93 -5.11 -21.18
CA MET A 69 17.69 -4.16 -22.28
C MET A 69 17.87 -2.69 -21.87
N HIS A 70 17.70 -2.36 -20.58
CA HIS A 70 17.95 -1.02 -20.04
C HIS A 70 19.43 -0.75 -19.74
N GLN A 71 20.30 -1.72 -19.98
CA GLN A 71 21.74 -1.65 -19.72
C GLN A 71 22.56 -1.62 -21.02
N LEU A 72 21.89 -1.56 -22.19
CA LEU A 72 22.56 -1.53 -23.48
C LEU A 72 23.06 -0.13 -23.82
N ASP A 73 24.36 0.01 -24.05
CA ASP A 73 24.96 1.25 -24.54
C ASP A 73 24.68 1.51 -26.03
N SER A 74 24.17 0.51 -26.75
CA SER A 74 23.84 0.60 -28.17
C SER A 74 22.40 1.00 -28.45
N LEU A 75 21.56 1.24 -27.44
CA LEU A 75 20.16 1.61 -27.65
C LEU A 75 20.04 3.10 -28.02
N PRO A 76 19.40 3.46 -29.15
CA PRO A 76 19.15 4.85 -29.49
C PRO A 76 18.09 5.47 -28.58
N SER A 77 18.37 6.67 -28.07
CA SER A 77 17.46 7.48 -27.25
C SER A 77 17.56 8.96 -27.59
N LYS A 78 16.56 9.74 -27.17
CA LYS A 78 16.58 11.20 -27.30
C LYS A 78 17.41 11.83 -26.19
N LYS A 79 18.21 12.86 -26.48
CA LYS A 79 18.86 13.66 -25.43
C LYS A 79 17.81 14.40 -24.59
N LYS A 80 18.02 14.47 -23.26
CA LYS A 80 17.07 15.07 -22.33
C LYS A 80 16.81 16.56 -22.58
N HIS A 81 17.83 17.31 -23.02
CA HIS A 81 17.80 18.78 -23.05
C HIS A 81 17.93 19.41 -24.45
N VAL A 82 18.04 18.60 -25.50
CA VAL A 82 18.21 19.10 -26.87
C VAL A 82 17.56 18.14 -27.87
N PHE A 83 17.15 18.66 -29.02
CA PHE A 83 16.65 17.85 -30.13
C PHE A 83 17.81 17.16 -30.86
N ALA A 84 18.39 16.15 -30.21
CA ALA A 84 19.45 15.31 -30.79
C ALA A 84 19.30 13.87 -30.31
N LEU A 85 19.85 12.94 -31.09
CA LEU A 85 19.94 11.53 -30.73
C LEU A 85 21.19 11.28 -29.89
N LYS A 86 21.11 10.25 -29.04
CA LYS A 86 22.20 9.68 -28.27
C LYS A 86 22.05 8.15 -28.27
N PHE A 87 23.16 7.45 -28.07
CA PHE A 87 23.17 6.03 -27.80
C PHE A 87 23.62 5.79 -26.36
N GLY A 88 22.97 4.83 -25.70
CA GLY A 88 23.35 4.40 -24.35
C GLY A 88 22.88 5.31 -23.24
N PHE A 89 23.49 5.15 -22.06
CA PHE A 89 22.97 5.64 -20.78
C PHE A 89 22.68 7.15 -20.76
N GLU A 90 21.49 7.55 -20.30
CA GLU A 90 21.12 8.94 -20.02
C GLU A 90 20.18 8.99 -18.81
N VAL A 91 20.51 9.84 -17.83
CA VAL A 91 19.69 10.02 -16.62
C VAL A 91 18.27 10.45 -16.99
N ASP A 92 17.28 9.81 -16.35
CA ASP A 92 15.83 9.98 -16.59
C ASP A 92 15.31 9.60 -17.99
N ASN A 93 16.16 9.13 -18.92
CA ASN A 93 15.75 8.72 -20.27
C ASN A 93 16.07 7.25 -20.56
N HIS A 94 17.36 6.85 -20.49
CA HIS A 94 17.81 5.47 -20.70
C HIS A 94 18.72 5.05 -19.57
N ALA A 95 18.12 4.51 -18.52
CA ALA A 95 18.80 4.02 -17.34
C ALA A 95 18.05 2.82 -16.79
N VAL A 96 18.72 2.03 -15.96
CA VAL A 96 18.10 0.90 -15.28
C VAL A 96 16.96 1.41 -14.39
N ASN A 97 15.73 1.05 -14.76
CA ASN A 97 14.57 1.20 -13.90
C ASN A 97 14.28 -0.13 -13.19
N THR A 98 13.65 -0.04 -12.03
CA THR A 98 13.16 -1.20 -11.29
C THR A 98 11.67 -1.34 -11.54
N THR A 99 11.17 -2.54 -11.86
CA THR A 99 9.75 -2.78 -12.10
C THR A 99 9.11 -3.52 -10.91
N PRO A 100 8.43 -2.83 -9.97
CA PRO A 100 7.86 -3.48 -8.80
C PRO A 100 6.46 -4.10 -9.03
N LYS A 101 5.77 -3.75 -10.13
CA LYS A 101 4.33 -4.05 -10.31
C LYS A 101 4.00 -5.49 -10.71
N SER A 102 4.99 -6.33 -10.97
CA SER A 102 4.84 -7.75 -11.32
C SER A 102 5.15 -8.71 -10.16
N THR A 103 5.21 -8.19 -8.93
CA THR A 103 5.57 -8.98 -7.74
C THR A 103 4.44 -9.93 -7.34
N ILE A 104 4.74 -11.22 -7.23
CA ILE A 104 3.84 -12.22 -6.64
C ILE A 104 4.15 -12.34 -5.16
N ILE A 105 3.10 -12.33 -4.33
CA ILE A 105 3.22 -12.41 -2.88
C ILE A 105 2.35 -13.53 -2.31
N ARG A 106 2.72 -14.04 -1.14
CA ARG A 106 1.86 -14.88 -0.31
C ARG A 106 1.20 -14.02 0.75
N ILE A 107 -0.13 -14.08 0.83
CA ILE A 107 -0.91 -13.41 1.88
C ILE A 107 -1.32 -14.46 2.91
N GLN A 108 -1.13 -14.15 4.18
CA GLN A 108 -1.58 -14.96 5.30
C GLN A 108 -2.24 -14.06 6.34
N LYS A 109 -3.33 -14.54 6.95
CA LYS A 109 -3.92 -13.85 8.10
C LYS A 109 -2.90 -13.85 9.23
N ALA A 110 -2.56 -12.67 9.73
CA ALA A 110 -1.67 -12.53 10.87
C ALA A 110 -2.45 -12.53 12.19
N GLU A 111 -3.44 -11.63 12.31
CA GLU A 111 -4.32 -11.49 13.46
C GLU A 111 -5.62 -10.77 13.06
N ASP A 112 -6.54 -10.62 14.00
CA ASP A 112 -7.75 -9.82 13.81
C ASP A 112 -7.44 -8.32 13.73
N GLY A 113 -8.19 -7.58 12.91
CA GLY A 113 -7.89 -6.18 12.59
C GLY A 113 -8.34 -5.15 13.64
N GLY A 114 -9.18 -5.57 14.58
CA GLY A 114 -9.69 -4.75 15.67
C GLY A 114 -8.62 -4.37 16.70
N ILE A 115 -8.99 -3.46 17.60
CA ILE A 115 -8.11 -3.03 18.69
C ILE A 115 -7.80 -4.24 19.59
N GLY A 116 -6.54 -4.40 19.97
CA GLY A 116 -6.09 -5.53 20.78
C GLY A 116 -6.15 -6.89 20.07
N ALA A 117 -6.12 -6.90 18.73
CA ALA A 117 -6.21 -8.11 17.91
C ALA A 117 -7.50 -8.90 18.17
N ARG A 118 -8.61 -8.20 18.38
CA ARG A 118 -9.93 -8.80 18.63
C ARG A 118 -10.97 -8.24 17.66
N GLY A 119 -11.57 -9.13 16.88
CA GLY A 119 -12.71 -8.79 16.03
C GLY A 119 -12.39 -7.86 14.85
N PRO A 120 -13.43 -7.29 14.22
CA PRO A 120 -13.27 -6.48 13.01
C PRO A 120 -12.60 -5.13 13.28
N TRP A 121 -11.90 -4.61 12.27
CA TRP A 121 -11.32 -3.26 12.31
C TRP A 121 -12.42 -2.19 12.28
N GLU A 122 -12.25 -1.07 12.98
CA GLU A 122 -13.25 -0.02 13.16
C GLU A 122 -14.07 0.37 11.90
N PRO A 123 -13.49 0.60 10.71
CA PRO A 123 -14.27 0.97 9.52
C PRO A 123 -15.36 -0.06 9.15
N VAL A 124 -15.08 -1.35 9.39
CA VAL A 124 -15.98 -2.50 9.18
C VAL A 124 -17.19 -2.39 10.11
N ARG A 125 -17.01 -1.83 11.31
CA ARG A 125 -18.07 -1.64 12.31
C ARG A 125 -18.97 -0.44 12.02
N THR A 126 -18.51 0.51 11.22
CA THR A 126 -19.27 1.74 10.94
C THR A 126 -20.54 1.50 10.12
N GLY A 127 -20.60 0.40 9.38
CA GLY A 127 -21.72 0.12 8.48
C GLY A 127 -21.61 0.79 7.11
N PHE A 128 -20.46 1.38 6.77
CA PHE A 128 -20.23 2.11 5.51
C PHE A 128 -19.24 1.41 4.58
N THR A 129 -18.97 0.13 4.81
CA THR A 129 -18.10 -0.69 3.96
C THR A 129 -18.92 -1.68 3.14
N PRO A 130 -18.48 -2.01 1.90
CA PRO A 130 -19.17 -3.01 1.09
C PRO A 130 -19.40 -4.33 1.83
N ALA A 131 -20.59 -4.91 1.65
CA ALA A 131 -21.07 -6.15 2.28
C ALA A 131 -21.31 -6.09 3.79
N GLN A 132 -21.30 -4.89 4.38
CA GLN A 132 -21.58 -4.63 5.79
C GLN A 132 -22.36 -3.32 5.95
N GLU A 133 -23.30 -3.06 5.06
CA GLU A 133 -24.09 -1.85 5.05
C GLU A 133 -25.05 -1.81 6.25
N ASN A 134 -25.02 -0.73 7.03
CA ASN A 134 -26.05 -0.49 8.05
C ASN A 134 -27.35 0.01 7.41
N GLU A 135 -28.43 0.09 8.20
CA GLU A 135 -29.75 0.53 7.72
C GLU A 135 -29.71 1.91 7.05
N TRP A 136 -28.90 2.83 7.57
CA TRP A 136 -28.75 4.16 6.99
C TRP A 136 -28.09 4.10 5.61
N MET A 137 -27.02 3.32 5.47
CA MET A 137 -26.29 3.15 4.21
C MET A 137 -27.18 2.50 3.16
N LEU A 138 -28.00 1.51 3.56
CA LEU A 138 -28.98 0.90 2.68
C LEU A 138 -30.04 1.91 2.21
N LYS A 139 -30.56 2.78 3.10
CA LYS A 139 -31.48 3.85 2.70
C LYS A 139 -30.82 4.86 1.76
N TRP A 140 -29.58 5.25 2.03
CA TRP A 140 -28.82 6.15 1.17
C TRP A 140 -28.60 5.57 -0.22
N LEU A 141 -28.19 4.29 -0.32
CA LEU A 141 -28.00 3.59 -1.59
C LEU A 141 -29.29 3.47 -2.41
N LYS A 142 -30.45 3.38 -1.76
CA LYS A 142 -31.77 3.38 -2.42
C LYS A 142 -32.28 4.77 -2.80
N GLY A 143 -31.57 5.84 -2.42
CA GLY A 143 -32.03 7.22 -2.61
C GLY A 143 -33.13 7.63 -1.62
N GLU A 144 -33.39 6.86 -0.57
CA GLU A 144 -34.42 7.10 0.44
C GLU A 144 -33.94 8.01 1.59
N SER A 145 -32.70 8.50 1.53
CA SER A 145 -32.09 9.32 2.59
C SER A 145 -32.62 10.76 2.66
N ILE A 146 -33.26 11.25 1.59
CA ILE A 146 -33.77 12.62 1.51
C ILE A 146 -35.23 12.56 1.05
N LYS A 147 -36.11 13.25 1.78
CA LYS A 147 -37.50 13.47 1.35
C LYS A 147 -37.54 14.75 0.52
N ILE A 148 -37.77 14.63 -0.78
CA ILE A 148 -38.07 15.76 -1.65
C ILE A 148 -39.54 16.12 -1.43
N LYS A 149 -39.83 17.36 -1.02
CA LYS A 149 -41.20 17.88 -1.07
C LYS A 149 -41.54 18.10 -2.55
N VAL A 150 -42.55 17.39 -3.03
CA VAL A 150 -43.25 17.70 -4.30
C VAL A 150 -44.26 18.79 -4.03
#